data_AF-A0A5N6QTT8-F1
#
_entry.id   AF-A0A5N6QTT8-F1
#
_cell.length_a   1.000
_cell.length_b   1.000
_cell.length_c   1.000
_cell.angle_alpha   90.00
_cell.angle_beta   90.00
_cell.angle_gamma   90.00
#
_symmetry.space_group_name_H-M   'P 1'
#
loop_
_entity.id
_entity.type
_entity.pdbx_description
1 polymer ?
#
loop_
_entity_poly.entity_id
_entity_poly.type
_entity_poly.pdbx_seq_one_letter_code
_entity_poly.pdbx_strand_id
1 'polypeptide(L)'
;MAKKLTSSTKELMIALGILLAITWTAHSDKIPDFDLIVAQDGLGDFTTITNAIFAAPNFSLTQYHIKIRAGTYKENIVIGREKQNLTLIGDGMDSTIITWRKGCKLDISYSNSR
;
A
#
# COMPACT_ATOMS: atom_id res chain seq x y z
N MET A 1 43.32 -18.38 43.12
CA MET A 1 42.91 -19.13 41.92
C MET A 1 41.40 -19.34 41.96
N ALA A 2 40.71 -18.93 40.88
CA ALA A 2 39.27 -18.97 40.58
C ALA A 2 38.26 -19.20 41.72
N LYS A 3 37.56 -18.12 42.12
CA LYS A 3 36.34 -18.22 42.94
C LYS A 3 35.26 -18.89 42.08
N LYS A 4 34.88 -20.14 42.42
CA LYS A 4 33.73 -20.82 41.80
C LYS A 4 32.48 -19.94 42.00
N LEU A 5 31.95 -19.38 40.92
CA LEU A 5 30.68 -18.69 40.93
C LEU A 5 29.58 -19.71 41.25
N THR A 6 28.93 -19.51 42.40
CA THR A 6 27.90 -20.40 42.93
C THR A 6 26.66 -20.36 42.03
N SER A 7 25.97 -21.49 41.96
CA SER A 7 24.88 -21.81 41.00
C SER A 7 23.76 -20.77 40.93
N SER A 8 23.55 -20.01 41.99
CA SER A 8 22.55 -18.94 42.05
C SER A 8 22.94 -17.71 41.22
N THR A 9 24.23 -17.36 41.15
CA THR A 9 24.69 -16.16 40.43
C THR A 9 24.65 -16.33 38.91
N LYS A 10 24.87 -17.54 38.37
CA LYS A 10 24.81 -17.82 36.92
C LYS A 10 23.39 -17.73 36.35
N GLU A 11 22.37 -18.15 37.12
CA GLU A 11 20.96 -18.07 36.69
C GLU A 11 20.46 -16.63 36.70
N LEU A 12 20.87 -15.83 37.68
CA LEU A 12 20.57 -14.40 37.73
C LEU A 12 21.20 -13.65 36.56
N MET A 13 22.43 -13.99 36.17
CA MET A 13 23.09 -13.38 35.00
C MET A 13 22.41 -13.76 33.67
N ILE A 14 21.90 -14.98 33.55
CA ILE A 14 21.10 -15.41 32.38
C ILE A 14 19.75 -14.69 32.34
N ALA A 15 19.06 -14.57 33.49
CA ALA A 15 17.77 -13.89 33.59
C ALA A 15 17.87 -12.37 33.33
N LEU A 16 18.93 -11.71 33.81
CA LEU A 16 19.20 -10.29 33.54
C LEU A 16 19.57 -10.03 32.07
N GLY A 17 20.29 -10.96 31.43
CA GLY A 17 20.60 -10.88 30.00
C GLY A 17 19.36 -11.00 29.10
N ILE A 18 18.43 -11.92 29.45
CA ILE A 18 17.16 -12.07 28.72
C ILE A 18 16.25 -10.84 28.91
N LEU A 19 16.23 -10.24 30.10
CA LEU A 19 15.47 -9.02 30.37
C LEU A 19 15.95 -7.80 29.55
N LEU A 20 17.26 -7.71 29.30
CA LEU A 20 17.87 -6.67 28.47
C LEU A 20 17.72 -6.90 26.96
N ALA A 21 17.57 -8.15 26.50
CA ALA A 21 17.31 -8.45 25.10
C ALA A 21 15.87 -8.06 24.66
N ILE A 22 14.90 -8.08 25.59
CA ILE A 22 13.50 -7.75 25.31
C ILE A 22 13.30 -6.24 25.07
N THR A 23 14.25 -5.37 25.43
CA THR A 23 14.13 -3.91 25.23
C THR A 23 14.59 -3.43 23.85
N TRP A 24 15.02 -4.33 22.95
CA TRP A 24 15.39 -4.01 21.57
C TRP A 24 14.65 -4.87 20.53
N THR A 25 13.36 -5.16 20.69
CA THR A 25 12.57 -5.65 19.54
C THR A 25 11.14 -5.19 19.62
N ALA A 26 10.94 -3.90 19.39
CA ALA A 26 9.69 -3.37 18.86
C ALA A 26 10.04 -2.29 17.82
N HIS A 27 10.62 -2.70 16.69
CA HIS A 27 10.70 -1.83 15.52
C HIS A 27 9.26 -1.67 15.01
N SER A 28 8.63 -0.56 15.38
CA SER A 28 7.27 -0.24 14.93
C SER A 28 7.37 0.22 13.48
N ASP A 29 7.21 -0.70 12.54
CA ASP A 29 6.92 -0.35 11.16
C ASP A 29 5.60 0.41 11.13
N LYS A 30 5.66 1.73 10.90
CA LYS A 30 4.47 2.57 10.79
C LYS A 30 3.70 2.14 9.55
N ILE A 31 2.53 1.52 9.74
CA ILE A 31 1.58 1.26 8.67
C ILE A 31 0.97 2.63 8.28
N PRO A 32 0.97 3.01 6.98
CA PRO A 32 0.31 4.23 6.55
C PRO A 32 -1.17 4.18 6.93
N ASP A 33 -1.69 5.26 7.50
CA ASP A 33 -3.12 5.41 7.73
C ASP A 33 -3.84 5.50 6.37
N PHE A 34 -5.00 4.85 6.25
CA PHE A 34 -5.74 4.78 4.99
C PHE A 34 -7.05 5.55 5.13
N ASP A 35 -7.27 6.52 4.26
CA ASP A 35 -8.49 7.32 4.27
C ASP A 35 -9.69 6.58 3.68
N LEU A 36 -9.43 5.64 2.76
CA LEU A 36 -10.47 4.97 1.98
C LEU A 36 -10.00 3.61 1.45
N ILE A 37 -10.92 2.64 1.40
CA ILE A 37 -10.68 1.28 0.90
C ILE A 37 -11.52 1.00 -0.35
N VAL A 38 -10.85 0.50 -1.39
CA VAL A 38 -11.48 0.02 -2.63
C VAL A 38 -11.41 -1.49 -2.66
N ALA A 39 -12.56 -2.14 -2.88
CA ALA A 39 -12.66 -3.59 -2.92
C ALA A 39 -13.78 -4.06 -3.87
N GLN A 40 -13.45 -4.93 -4.82
CA GLN A 40 -14.43 -5.48 -5.78
C GLN A 40 -15.44 -6.43 -5.15
N ASP A 41 -15.11 -7.02 -4.00
CA ASP A 41 -15.98 -7.90 -3.22
C ASP A 41 -17.08 -7.14 -2.46
N GLY A 42 -17.06 -5.79 -2.50
CA GLY A 42 -18.03 -4.93 -1.82
C GLY A 42 -17.78 -4.79 -0.32
N LEU A 43 -16.67 -5.31 0.20
CA LEU A 43 -16.27 -5.16 1.61
C LEU A 43 -15.41 -3.91 1.86
N GLY A 44 -15.34 -2.99 0.89
CA GLY A 44 -14.68 -1.69 0.99
C GLY A 44 -15.67 -0.54 0.81
N ASP A 45 -15.19 0.70 0.93
CA ASP A 45 -16.00 1.91 0.76
C ASP A 45 -16.48 2.06 -0.69
N PHE A 46 -15.64 1.66 -1.65
CA PHE A 46 -15.94 1.72 -3.07
C PHE A 46 -15.57 0.43 -3.80
N THR A 47 -16.29 0.11 -4.87
CA THR A 47 -16.01 -1.06 -5.72
C THR A 47 -15.10 -0.73 -6.91
N THR A 48 -14.99 0.55 -7.25
CA THR A 48 -14.23 1.07 -8.40
C THR A 48 -13.22 2.12 -7.94
N ILE A 49 -12.06 2.15 -8.57
CA ILE A 49 -10.98 3.10 -8.23
C ILE A 49 -11.37 4.53 -8.64
N THR A 50 -12.09 4.68 -9.76
CA THR A 50 -12.54 5.97 -10.27
C THR A 50 -13.44 6.70 -9.26
N ASN A 51 -14.42 6.01 -8.66
CA ASN A 51 -15.28 6.63 -7.64
C ASN A 51 -14.50 7.03 -6.37
N ALA A 52 -13.52 6.22 -5.98
CA ALA A 52 -12.64 6.54 -4.86
C ALA A 52 -11.81 7.80 -5.11
N ILE A 53 -11.28 7.97 -6.33
CA ILE A 53 -10.55 9.18 -6.74
C ILE A 53 -11.48 10.39 -6.73
N PHE A 54 -12.73 10.23 -7.19
CA PHE A 54 -13.70 11.33 -7.15
C PHE A 54 -14.06 11.76 -5.73
N ALA A 55 -14.14 10.82 -4.79
CA ALA A 55 -14.41 11.09 -3.38
C ALA A 55 -13.27 11.83 -2.66
N ALA A 56 -12.02 11.70 -3.13
CA ALA A 56 -10.89 12.40 -2.54
C ALA A 56 -11.08 13.94 -2.60
N PRO A 57 -10.63 14.71 -1.60
CA PRO A 57 -10.75 16.17 -1.64
C PRO A 57 -9.90 16.79 -2.77
N ASN A 58 -10.37 17.89 -3.33
CA ASN A 58 -9.60 18.66 -4.32
C ASN A 58 -8.59 19.57 -3.61
N PHE A 59 -7.41 19.73 -4.19
CA PHE A 59 -6.33 20.59 -3.70
C PHE A 59 -5.94 20.33 -2.24
N SER A 60 -5.89 19.05 -1.85
CA SER A 60 -5.47 18.66 -0.51
C SER A 60 -4.01 19.03 -0.27
N LEU A 61 -3.74 19.65 0.88
CA LEU A 61 -2.37 19.91 1.36
C LEU A 61 -1.75 18.67 2.01
N THR A 62 -2.58 17.73 2.46
CA THR A 62 -2.17 16.48 3.09
C THR A 62 -2.27 15.32 2.10
N GLN A 63 -1.46 14.27 2.31
CA GLN A 63 -1.55 13.05 1.53
C GLN A 63 -2.90 12.36 1.77
N TYR A 64 -3.52 11.89 0.69
CA TYR A 64 -4.74 11.11 0.72
C TYR A 64 -4.44 9.69 0.25
N HIS A 65 -4.58 8.72 1.14
CA HIS A 65 -4.20 7.33 0.93
C HIS A 65 -5.41 6.47 0.61
N ILE A 66 -5.49 6.00 -0.64
CA ILE A 66 -6.49 5.05 -1.09
C ILE A 66 -5.89 3.65 -1.08
N LYS A 67 -6.43 2.77 -0.24
CA LYS A 67 -6.09 1.35 -0.23
C LYS A 67 -6.89 0.61 -1.30
N ILE A 68 -6.22 -0.18 -2.13
CA ILE A 68 -6.84 -0.99 -3.17
C ILE A 68 -6.62 -2.45 -2.80
N ARG A 69 -7.72 -3.17 -2.52
CA ARG A 69 -7.65 -4.58 -2.19
C ARG A 69 -7.32 -5.41 -3.43
N ALA A 70 -6.75 -6.59 -3.17
CA ALA A 70 -6.46 -7.59 -4.19
C ALA A 70 -7.67 -7.79 -5.14
N GLY A 71 -7.42 -7.71 -6.44
CA GLY A 71 -8.46 -7.70 -7.46
C GLY A 71 -7.96 -7.26 -8.83
N THR A 72 -8.79 -7.48 -9.85
CA THR A 72 -8.50 -7.05 -11.23
C THR A 72 -9.48 -5.96 -11.65
N TYR A 73 -9.02 -4.71 -11.65
CA TYR A 73 -9.80 -3.52 -11.94
C TYR A 73 -9.68 -3.17 -13.42
N LYS A 74 -10.78 -3.34 -14.18
CA LYS A 74 -10.85 -3.09 -15.62
C LYS A 74 -11.45 -1.72 -15.92
N GLU A 75 -10.72 -0.65 -15.65
CA GLU A 75 -11.21 0.73 -15.75
C GLU A 75 -10.17 1.69 -16.34
N ASN A 76 -10.64 2.74 -17.02
CA ASN A 76 -9.79 3.82 -17.50
C ASN A 76 -9.70 4.92 -16.44
N ILE A 77 -8.57 4.99 -15.75
CA ILE A 77 -8.39 5.96 -14.67
C ILE A 77 -7.83 7.27 -15.25
N VAL A 78 -8.53 8.37 -15.01
CA VAL A 78 -8.06 9.73 -15.32
C VAL A 78 -8.04 10.53 -14.03
N ILE A 79 -6.84 10.93 -13.60
CA ILE A 79 -6.66 11.77 -12.41
C ILE A 79 -6.56 13.22 -12.90
N GLY A 80 -7.54 14.04 -12.53
CA GLY A 80 -7.53 15.47 -12.83
C GLY A 80 -6.45 16.20 -12.03
N ARG A 81 -6.03 17.37 -12.52
CA ARG A 81 -4.97 18.19 -11.88
C ARG A 81 -5.36 18.69 -10.49
N GLU A 82 -6.65 18.76 -10.22
CA GLU A 82 -7.25 19.15 -8.95
C GLU A 82 -7.02 18.11 -7.84
N LYS A 83 -6.80 16.84 -8.17
CA LYS A 83 -6.55 15.77 -7.20
C LYS A 83 -5.05 15.73 -6.86
N GLN A 84 -4.63 16.61 -5.97
CA GLN A 84 -3.23 16.72 -5.51
C GLN A 84 -2.96 15.80 -4.31
N ASN A 85 -1.71 15.36 -4.15
CA ASN A 85 -1.23 14.55 -3.02
C ASN A 85 -1.99 13.22 -2.83
N LEU A 86 -2.38 12.59 -3.95
CA LEU A 86 -3.10 11.32 -3.94
C LEU A 86 -2.13 10.12 -4.05
N THR A 87 -2.26 9.15 -3.15
CA THR A 87 -1.48 7.90 -3.17
C THR A 87 -2.42 6.71 -3.27
N LEU A 88 -2.17 5.84 -4.25
CA LEU A 88 -2.86 4.56 -4.40
C LEU A 88 -1.95 3.44 -3.88
N ILE A 89 -2.43 2.65 -2.91
CA ILE A 89 -1.65 1.58 -2.26
C ILE A 89 -2.38 0.25 -2.46
N GLY A 90 -1.80 -0.65 -3.24
CA GLY A 90 -2.33 -2.00 -3.43
C GLY A 90 -1.91 -2.97 -2.33
N ASP A 91 -2.68 -4.04 -2.12
CA ASP A 91 -2.33 -5.15 -1.20
C ASP A 91 -1.10 -5.96 -1.66
N GLY A 92 -0.60 -5.72 -2.88
CA GLY A 92 0.59 -6.38 -3.42
C GLY A 92 0.71 -6.22 -4.94
N MET A 93 1.94 -6.40 -5.43
CA MET A 93 2.27 -6.26 -6.86
C MET A 93 1.50 -7.28 -7.73
N ASP A 94 1.43 -8.54 -7.29
CA ASP A 94 0.78 -9.61 -8.05
C ASP A 94 -0.72 -9.74 -7.76
N SER A 95 -1.19 -9.12 -6.68
CA SER A 95 -2.57 -9.26 -6.22
C SER A 95 -3.48 -8.14 -6.73
N THR A 96 -2.92 -6.96 -7.01
CA THR A 96 -3.68 -5.77 -7.43
C THR A 96 -3.34 -5.41 -8.86
N ILE A 97 -4.24 -5.73 -9.79
CA ILE A 97 -4.03 -5.52 -11.23
C ILE A 97 -5.02 -4.48 -11.74
N ILE A 98 -4.51 -3.36 -12.25
CA ILE A 98 -5.31 -2.34 -12.93
C ILE A 98 -5.04 -2.47 -14.43
N THR A 99 -6.09 -2.67 -15.23
CA THR A 99 -5.95 -2.87 -16.68
C THR A 99 -6.96 -2.06 -17.46
N TRP A 100 -6.54 -1.54 -18.61
CA TRP A 100 -7.38 -0.86 -19.58
C TRP A 100 -6.94 -1.21 -20.99
N ARG A 101 -7.89 -1.28 -21.93
CA ARG A 101 -7.60 -1.47 -23.36
C ARG A 101 -8.03 -0.23 -24.13
N LYS A 102 -7.08 0.51 -24.70
CA LYS A 102 -7.35 1.56 -25.69
C LYS A 102 -7.14 0.99 -27.09
N GLY A 103 -8.23 0.78 -27.83
CA GLY A 103 -8.14 0.37 -29.23
C GLY A 103 -7.52 1.48 -30.07
N CYS A 104 -6.49 1.15 -30.86
CA CYS A 104 -6.03 2.00 -31.95
C CYS A 104 -6.84 1.66 -33.20
N LYS A 105 -7.66 2.59 -33.68
CA LYS A 105 -8.26 2.50 -35.02
C LYS A 105 -7.22 3.04 -36.00
N LEU A 106 -6.61 2.15 -36.78
CA LEU A 106 -5.68 2.52 -37.84
C LEU A 106 -6.47 2.77 -39.13
N ASP A 107 -6.85 4.02 -39.39
CA ASP A 107 -7.36 4.43 -40.70
C ASP A 107 -6.16 4.53 -41.67
N ILE A 108 -5.79 3.41 -42.32
CA ILE A 108 -4.93 3.47 -43.51
C ILE A 108 -5.73 4.04 -44.67
N SER A 109 -5.72 5.37 -44.79
CA SER A 109 -6.20 6.06 -46.00
C SER A 109 -5.12 5.94 -47.08
N TYR A 110 -5.35 5.10 -48.09
CA TYR A 110 -4.52 5.05 -49.29
C TYR A 110 -4.88 6.25 -50.19
N SER A 111 -4.08 7.31 -50.16
CA SER A 111 -4.17 8.41 -51.12
C SER A 111 -3.54 7.96 -52.43
N ASN A 112 -4.36 7.62 -53.43
CA ASN A 112 -3.84 7.35 -54.76
C ASN A 112 -3.51 8.69 -55.44
N SER A 113 -2.24 9.09 -55.42
CA SER A 113 -1.77 10.29 -56.11
C SER A 113 -1.30 9.95 -57.52
N ARG A 114 -2.25 10.06 -58.47
CA ARG A 114 -2.10 10.03 -59.93
C ARG A 114 -1.73 8.67 -60.55
#